data_AF-A0A1G9ZMW5-F1
#
_entry.id   AF-A0A1G9ZMW5-F1
#
_cell.length_a   1.000
_cell.length_b   1.000
_cell.length_c   1.000
_cell.angle_alpha   90.00
_cell.angle_beta   90.00
_cell.angle_gamma   90.00
#
_symmetry.space_group_name_H-M   'P 1'
#
loop_
_entity.id
_entity.type
_entity.pdbx_description
1 polymer ?
#
loop_
_entity_poly.entity_id
_entity_poly.type
_entity_poly.pdbx_seq_one_letter_code
_entity_poly.pdbx_strand_id
1 'polypeptide(L)'
;MTTNANATSIGLDDEAVLLVGHGSRREKSNEQVRRLAADLEGRLGVPVDAGFLELAKPSIPDAIAGLAASVSRITVVQLSLFAASHVKNDVPLAVQNARAEHQEVTIHNGAHLGVHPALVDLLDERAAAVEAELGIERDEADVAVVLCARGSSDPDANSDAHKLARLLYEGRAFDRVEASFIGVTEPRLEETLHTVAKNRPDAVVVLPYMLGDGVLTGRIRDGAAEFDDRYPYVDAGAGDPLGTDSRLLDVLGDRWQEARTDSVDMSCDTCKYKVELDGYEEDVGGARAMLRALTHQESHSDRDDVSPQPHAHDAPEKHVAVCTNQTCAADGSPAVLERLRQAARDSDACDARITRSSCLGRCGDGPMVAVYPDGVWYGDVDRADAERIVSSHLDRDRIVSNLVDQTL
;
A
#
# COMPACT_ATOMS: atom_id res chain seq x y z
N MET A 1 -48.49 1.45 27.30
CA MET A 1 -47.77 2.70 26.96
C MET A 1 -46.30 2.35 26.90
N THR A 2 -45.83 2.23 25.67
CA THR A 2 -44.44 2.10 25.23
C THR A 2 -43.59 3.23 25.78
N THR A 3 -42.42 2.90 26.34
CA THR A 3 -41.29 3.84 26.42
C THR A 3 -39.99 3.09 26.13
N ASN A 4 -39.68 3.15 24.83
CA ASN A 4 -38.39 3.10 24.15
C ASN A 4 -37.12 2.94 24.98
N ALA A 5 -36.37 1.91 24.57
CA ALA A 5 -34.91 1.90 24.51
C ALA A 5 -34.37 3.11 23.72
N ASN A 6 -33.32 3.74 24.24
CA ASN A 6 -32.05 3.98 23.56
C ASN A 6 -31.27 5.05 24.32
N ALA A 7 -30.16 4.63 24.91
CA ALA A 7 -28.99 5.46 25.11
C ALA A 7 -27.79 4.51 25.28
N THR A 8 -27.48 3.75 24.23
CA THR A 8 -26.16 3.11 24.14
C THR A 8 -25.18 4.22 23.82
N SER A 9 -24.29 4.47 24.76
CA SER A 9 -23.24 5.48 24.72
C SER A 9 -22.32 5.29 23.52
N ILE A 10 -22.11 6.36 22.75
CA ILE A 10 -21.06 6.48 21.73
C ILE A 10 -19.70 6.64 22.45
N GLY A 11 -18.67 5.90 22.01
CA GLY A 11 -17.27 6.26 22.27
C GLY A 11 -16.24 5.15 22.12
N LEU A 12 -15.44 5.24 21.04
CA LEU A 12 -14.26 4.45 20.60
C LEU A 12 -14.55 3.35 19.55
N ASP A 13 -14.17 3.66 18.31
CA ASP A 13 -14.00 2.82 17.11
C ASP A 13 -14.61 1.41 17.14
N ASP A 14 -15.85 1.32 16.66
CA ASP A 14 -16.57 0.07 16.43
C ASP A 14 -16.08 -0.61 15.12
N GLU A 15 -14.77 -0.78 14.99
CA GLU A 15 -14.09 -1.40 13.86
C GLU A 15 -12.90 -2.24 14.35
N ALA A 16 -12.67 -3.38 13.70
CA ALA A 16 -11.45 -4.17 13.87
C ALA A 16 -10.85 -4.58 12.52
N VAL A 17 -9.56 -4.89 12.52
CA VAL A 17 -8.86 -5.44 11.37
C VAL A 17 -8.55 -6.90 11.62
N LEU A 18 -8.75 -7.73 10.60
CA LEU A 18 -8.27 -9.11 10.58
C LEU A 18 -7.10 -9.22 9.60
N LEU A 19 -5.88 -9.34 10.13
CA LEU A 19 -4.69 -9.62 9.34
C LEU A 19 -4.64 -11.13 9.01
N VAL A 20 -4.82 -11.46 7.73
CA VAL A 20 -4.87 -12.84 7.26
C VAL A 20 -3.50 -13.28 6.75
N GLY A 21 -2.85 -14.17 7.51
CA GLY A 21 -1.69 -14.92 7.05
C GLY A 21 -2.09 -16.23 6.36
N HIS A 22 -1.20 -16.78 5.54
CA HIS A 22 -1.41 -18.12 4.98
C HIS A 22 -1.40 -19.20 6.08
N GLY A 23 -0.49 -19.06 7.04
CA GLY A 23 -0.25 -20.01 8.14
C GLY A 23 0.82 -21.03 7.81
N SER A 24 1.46 -21.55 8.86
CA SER A 24 2.65 -22.39 8.75
C SER A 24 2.65 -23.49 9.80
N ARG A 25 3.26 -24.63 9.45
CA ARG A 25 3.56 -25.70 10.42
C ARG A 25 4.63 -25.27 11.43
N ARG A 26 5.41 -24.22 11.13
CA ARG A 26 6.43 -23.67 12.03
C ARG A 26 5.79 -22.56 12.87
N GLU A 27 5.65 -22.81 14.17
CA GLU A 27 4.96 -21.84 15.05
C GLU A 27 5.64 -20.48 15.09
N LYS A 28 6.98 -20.44 15.01
CA LYS A 28 7.74 -19.19 14.90
C LYS A 28 7.27 -18.28 13.75
N SER A 29 6.84 -18.86 12.63
CA SER A 29 6.30 -18.09 11.50
C SER A 29 4.90 -17.53 11.82
N ASN A 30 4.09 -18.29 12.56
CA ASN A 30 2.76 -17.82 12.98
C ASN A 30 2.88 -16.70 14.04
N GLU A 31 3.84 -16.81 14.95
CA GLU A 31 4.18 -15.77 15.93
C GLU A 31 4.61 -14.45 15.25
N GLN A 32 5.36 -14.53 14.14
CA GLN A 32 5.71 -13.33 13.35
C GLN A 32 4.47 -12.62 12.79
N VAL A 33 3.48 -13.36 12.29
CA VAL A 33 2.22 -12.78 11.81
C VAL A 33 1.44 -12.13 12.96
N ARG A 34 1.36 -12.80 14.12
CA ARG A 34 0.70 -12.22 15.31
C ARG A 34 1.40 -10.97 15.82
N ARG A 35 2.74 -10.95 15.76
CA ARG A 35 3.51 -9.76 16.10
C ARG A 35 3.23 -8.62 15.11
N LEU A 36 3.20 -8.91 13.81
CA LEU A 36 2.88 -7.91 12.80
C LEU A 36 1.45 -7.35 12.96
N ALA A 37 0.49 -8.19 13.38
CA ALA A 37 -0.85 -7.73 13.75
C ALA A 37 -0.81 -6.76 14.94
N ALA A 38 -0.09 -7.08 16.01
CA ALA A 38 0.07 -6.19 17.16
C ALA A 38 0.79 -4.87 16.81
N ASP A 39 1.81 -4.94 15.95
CA ASP A 39 2.51 -3.75 15.47
C ASP A 39 1.59 -2.89 14.57
N LEU A 40 0.72 -3.53 13.76
CA LEU A 40 -0.29 -2.84 12.96
C LEU A 40 -1.38 -2.20 13.84
N GLU A 41 -1.79 -2.85 14.93
CA GLU A 41 -2.73 -2.27 15.91
C GLU A 41 -2.16 -0.98 16.49
N GLY A 42 -0.89 -0.99 16.90
CA GLY A 42 -0.20 0.21 17.37
C GLY A 42 -0.11 1.32 16.31
N ARG A 43 0.01 0.96 15.03
CA ARG A 43 0.11 1.90 13.90
C ARG A 43 -1.25 2.51 13.53
N LEU A 44 -2.32 1.71 13.54
CA LEU A 44 -3.64 2.14 13.09
C LEU A 44 -4.50 2.72 14.22
N GLY A 45 -4.23 2.34 15.48
CA GLY A 45 -5.06 2.73 16.63
C GLY A 45 -6.40 2.01 16.72
N VAL A 46 -6.62 0.99 15.88
CA VAL A 46 -7.81 0.11 15.91
C VAL A 46 -7.38 -1.33 16.23
N PRO A 47 -8.21 -2.14 16.90
CA PRO A 47 -7.89 -3.53 17.21
C PRO A 47 -7.51 -4.34 15.95
N VAL A 48 -6.41 -5.08 16.00
CA VAL A 48 -5.98 -5.96 14.91
C VAL A 48 -5.77 -7.37 15.44
N ASP A 49 -6.54 -8.33 14.91
CA ASP A 49 -6.33 -9.75 15.18
C ASP A 49 -5.67 -10.46 14.00
N ALA A 50 -5.00 -11.58 14.27
CA ALA A 50 -4.41 -12.44 13.25
C ALA A 50 -5.29 -13.67 12.98
N GLY A 51 -5.60 -13.90 11.70
CA GLY A 51 -6.27 -15.11 11.22
C GLY A 51 -5.41 -15.86 10.22
N PHE A 52 -5.64 -17.17 10.10
CA PHE A 52 -4.86 -18.01 9.19
C PHE A 52 -5.75 -18.77 8.21
N LEU A 53 -5.32 -18.81 6.95
CA LEU A 53 -6.00 -19.56 5.91
C LEU A 53 -5.92 -21.06 6.17
N GLU A 54 -4.74 -21.56 6.53
CA GLU A 54 -4.49 -22.96 6.82
C GLU A 54 -3.41 -23.16 7.88
N LEU A 55 -3.24 -24.40 8.38
CA LEU A 55 -2.13 -24.87 9.22
C LEU A 55 -1.95 -24.22 10.59
N ALA A 56 -2.62 -23.11 10.88
CA ALA A 56 -2.55 -22.36 12.11
C ALA A 56 -3.95 -21.92 12.57
N LYS A 57 -4.03 -21.46 13.82
CA LYS A 57 -5.27 -20.99 14.45
C LYS A 57 -5.09 -19.56 14.97
N PRO A 58 -6.18 -18.77 15.03
CA PRO A 58 -7.54 -19.10 14.58
C PRO A 58 -7.68 -19.17 13.05
N SER A 59 -8.67 -19.94 12.56
CA SER A 59 -9.02 -19.91 11.13
C SER A 59 -9.68 -18.57 10.77
N ILE A 60 -9.72 -18.19 9.49
CA ILE A 60 -10.39 -16.96 9.07
C ILE A 60 -11.84 -16.88 9.58
N PRO A 61 -12.70 -17.92 9.42
CA PRO A 61 -14.06 -17.89 9.97
C PRO A 61 -14.10 -17.76 11.49
N ASP A 62 -13.25 -18.49 12.22
CA ASP A 62 -13.22 -18.43 13.70
C ASP A 62 -12.80 -17.04 14.19
N ALA A 63 -11.84 -16.41 13.52
CA ALA A 63 -11.36 -15.08 13.85
C ALA A 63 -12.43 -14.01 13.58
N ILE A 64 -13.12 -14.09 12.42
CA ILE A 64 -14.24 -13.20 12.11
C ILE A 64 -15.37 -13.36 13.13
N ALA A 65 -15.74 -14.60 13.48
CA ALA A 65 -16.79 -14.85 14.46
C ALA A 65 -16.44 -14.29 15.85
N GLY A 66 -15.16 -14.36 16.24
CA GLY A 66 -14.66 -13.75 17.48
C GLY A 66 -14.81 -12.24 17.48
N LEU A 67 -14.39 -11.57 16.41
CA LEU A 67 -14.48 -10.11 16.27
C LEU A 67 -15.94 -9.63 16.11
N ALA A 68 -16.77 -10.37 15.38
CA ALA A 68 -18.16 -10.01 15.11
C ALA A 68 -19.04 -9.93 16.37
N ALA A 69 -18.59 -10.50 17.49
CA ALA A 69 -19.26 -10.38 18.78
C ALA A 69 -19.02 -9.02 19.47
N SER A 70 -18.00 -8.28 19.05
CA SER A 70 -17.54 -7.05 19.71
C SER A 70 -17.51 -5.82 18.82
N VAL A 71 -17.53 -5.98 17.49
CA VAL A 71 -17.50 -4.85 16.55
C VAL A 71 -18.59 -4.93 15.48
N SER A 72 -19.02 -3.77 14.95
CA SER A 72 -19.95 -3.68 13.81
C SER A 72 -19.26 -3.59 12.44
N ARG A 73 -17.94 -3.37 12.40
CA ARG A 73 -17.14 -3.35 11.16
C ARG A 73 -15.87 -4.18 11.27
N ILE A 74 -15.60 -4.99 10.27
CA ILE A 74 -14.38 -5.79 10.17
C ILE A 74 -13.73 -5.54 8.81
N THR A 75 -12.46 -5.19 8.79
CA THR A 75 -11.68 -5.09 7.55
C THR A 75 -10.65 -6.21 7.48
N VAL A 76 -10.79 -7.09 6.49
CA VAL A 76 -9.87 -8.21 6.25
C VAL A 76 -8.71 -7.74 5.38
N VAL A 77 -7.48 -7.79 5.89
CA VAL A 77 -6.27 -7.40 5.16
C VAL A 77 -5.37 -8.61 4.95
N GLN A 78 -4.90 -8.81 3.73
CA GLN A 78 -4.21 -10.04 3.36
C GLN A 78 -2.68 -9.88 3.41
N LEU A 79 -2.04 -10.63 4.31
CA LEU A 79 -0.57 -10.74 4.37
C LEU A 79 -0.07 -11.73 3.32
N SER A 80 -0.25 -11.38 2.05
CA SER A 80 0.27 -12.11 0.89
C SER A 80 1.02 -11.15 -0.02
N LEU A 81 2.18 -11.58 -0.53
CA LEU A 81 3.00 -10.75 -1.41
C LEU A 81 2.31 -10.50 -2.76
N PHE A 82 1.78 -11.56 -3.38
CA PHE A 82 1.06 -11.49 -4.65
C PHE A 82 -0.26 -12.27 -4.60
N ALA A 83 -1.18 -11.93 -5.51
CA ALA A 83 -2.46 -12.63 -5.63
C ALA A 83 -2.34 -13.93 -6.43
N ALA A 84 -2.36 -15.06 -5.72
CA ALA A 84 -2.56 -16.39 -6.29
C ALA A 84 -3.93 -16.96 -5.88
N SER A 85 -4.20 -18.23 -6.18
CA SER A 85 -5.50 -18.89 -5.91
C SER A 85 -6.06 -18.65 -4.51
N HIS A 86 -5.21 -18.65 -3.47
CA HIS A 86 -5.60 -18.41 -2.09
C HIS A 86 -6.17 -16.99 -1.85
N VAL A 87 -5.53 -15.97 -2.44
CA VAL A 87 -5.95 -14.56 -2.36
C VAL A 87 -7.17 -14.32 -3.23
N LYS A 88 -7.25 -14.98 -4.40
CA LYS A 88 -8.32 -14.76 -5.39
C LYS A 88 -9.61 -15.53 -5.09
N ASN A 89 -9.53 -16.66 -4.40
CA ASN A 89 -10.68 -17.55 -4.19
C ASN A 89 -10.97 -17.80 -2.71
N ASP A 90 -9.98 -18.25 -1.93
CA ASP A 90 -10.26 -18.81 -0.60
C ASP A 90 -10.59 -17.74 0.44
N VAL A 91 -9.81 -16.65 0.49
CA VAL A 91 -10.12 -15.52 1.38
C VAL A 91 -11.45 -14.85 0.99
N PRO A 92 -11.71 -14.51 -0.30
CA PRO A 92 -13.01 -13.99 -0.70
C PRO A 92 -14.18 -14.91 -0.36
N LEU A 93 -14.04 -16.23 -0.51
CA LEU A 93 -15.07 -17.20 -0.15
C LEU A 93 -15.32 -17.22 1.36
N ALA A 94 -14.26 -17.22 2.18
CA ALA A 94 -14.38 -17.14 3.63
C ALA A 94 -15.10 -15.85 4.08
N VAL A 95 -14.76 -14.71 3.46
CA VAL A 95 -15.42 -13.43 3.71
C VAL A 95 -16.89 -13.44 3.26
N GLN A 96 -17.21 -14.01 2.10
CA GLN A 96 -18.60 -14.13 1.62
C GLN A 96 -19.44 -14.99 2.57
N ASN A 97 -18.90 -16.12 3.04
CA ASN A 97 -19.59 -16.96 4.02
C ASN A 97 -19.82 -16.21 5.33
N ALA A 98 -18.80 -15.52 5.84
CA ALA A 98 -18.92 -14.73 7.06
C ALA A 98 -19.95 -13.59 6.93
N ARG A 99 -20.05 -12.94 5.76
CA ARG A 99 -21.09 -11.92 5.49
C ARG A 99 -22.50 -12.51 5.54
N ALA A 100 -22.68 -13.77 5.14
CA ALA A 100 -23.98 -14.44 5.20
C ALA A 100 -24.36 -14.82 6.65
N GLU A 101 -23.38 -15.18 7.47
CA GLU A 101 -23.54 -15.61 8.87
C GLU A 101 -23.69 -14.42 9.83
N HIS A 102 -22.98 -13.31 9.57
CA HIS A 102 -22.92 -12.12 10.44
C HIS A 102 -23.53 -10.89 9.75
N GLN A 103 -24.83 -10.93 9.49
CA GLN A 103 -25.55 -9.87 8.74
C GLN A 103 -25.58 -8.50 9.45
N GLU A 104 -25.32 -8.48 10.75
CA GLU A 104 -25.27 -7.25 11.55
C GLU A 104 -23.89 -6.56 11.50
N VAL A 105 -22.88 -7.21 10.92
CA VAL A 105 -21.49 -6.71 10.83
C VAL A 105 -21.15 -6.41 9.37
N THR A 106 -20.60 -5.23 9.10
CA THR A 106 -20.07 -4.88 7.78
C THR A 106 -18.66 -5.43 7.64
N ILE A 107 -18.43 -6.30 6.66
CA ILE A 107 -17.11 -6.92 6.44
C ILE A 107 -16.52 -6.42 5.13
N HIS A 108 -15.42 -5.68 5.19
CA HIS A 108 -14.62 -5.25 4.04
C HIS A 108 -13.54 -6.28 3.71
N ASN A 109 -13.27 -6.49 2.42
CA ASN A 109 -12.20 -7.37 1.95
C ASN A 109 -11.13 -6.54 1.25
N GLY A 110 -9.99 -6.37 1.91
CA GLY A 110 -8.85 -5.63 1.39
C GLY A 110 -7.99 -6.44 0.43
N ALA A 111 -7.20 -5.70 -0.34
CA ALA A 111 -6.22 -6.28 -1.25
C ALA A 111 -5.03 -6.87 -0.47
N HIS A 112 -4.25 -7.66 -1.19
CA HIS A 112 -2.95 -8.18 -0.75
C HIS A 112 -1.88 -7.09 -0.84
N LEU A 113 -0.66 -7.35 -0.37
CA LEU A 113 0.41 -6.35 -0.38
C LEU A 113 0.69 -5.82 -1.80
N GLY A 114 0.83 -6.76 -2.74
CA GLY A 114 0.98 -6.47 -4.17
C GLY A 114 2.27 -5.74 -4.48
N VAL A 115 2.21 -4.90 -5.52
CA VAL A 115 3.28 -3.96 -5.87
C VAL A 115 3.00 -2.63 -5.19
N HIS A 116 3.94 -2.17 -4.37
CA HIS A 116 3.78 -0.95 -3.57
C HIS A 116 5.13 -0.21 -3.43
N PRO A 117 5.16 1.14 -3.48
CA PRO A 117 6.40 1.92 -3.38
C PRO A 117 7.24 1.58 -2.15
N ALA A 118 6.62 1.49 -0.98
CA ALA A 118 7.31 1.11 0.25
C ALA A 118 8.01 -0.28 0.18
N LEU A 119 7.55 -1.19 -0.69
CA LEU A 119 8.23 -2.47 -0.94
C LEU A 119 9.41 -2.32 -1.90
N VAL A 120 9.34 -1.39 -2.84
CA VAL A 120 10.46 -1.04 -3.71
C VAL A 120 11.58 -0.41 -2.87
N ASP A 121 11.25 0.52 -2.00
CA ASP A 121 12.22 1.18 -1.11
C ASP A 121 12.86 0.17 -0.14
N LEU A 122 12.05 -0.77 0.38
CA LEU A 122 12.57 -1.88 1.19
C LEU A 122 13.52 -2.78 0.40
N LEU A 123 13.18 -3.13 -0.84
CA LEU A 123 14.06 -3.93 -1.69
C LEU A 123 15.37 -3.21 -2.00
N ASP A 124 15.30 -1.90 -2.21
CA ASP A 124 16.49 -1.08 -2.46
C ASP A 124 17.42 -1.03 -1.25
N GLU A 125 16.86 -0.89 -0.03
CA GLU A 125 17.64 -0.98 1.20
C GLU A 125 18.28 -2.36 1.38
N ARG A 126 17.56 -3.43 1.04
CA ARG A 126 18.13 -4.79 1.06
C ARG A 126 19.24 -4.96 0.04
N ALA A 127 19.17 -4.30 -1.11
CA ALA A 127 20.24 -4.30 -2.10
C ALA A 127 21.47 -3.55 -1.60
N ALA A 128 21.28 -2.34 -1.09
CA ALA A 128 22.35 -1.51 -0.54
C ALA A 128 23.09 -2.19 0.62
N ALA A 129 22.38 -2.97 1.45
CA ALA A 129 23.00 -3.77 2.50
C ALA A 129 23.97 -4.82 1.95
N VAL A 130 23.60 -5.51 0.86
CA VAL A 130 24.47 -6.50 0.20
C VAL A 130 25.66 -5.83 -0.47
N GLU A 131 25.43 -4.70 -1.15
CA GLU A 131 26.50 -3.91 -1.76
C GLU A 131 27.54 -3.45 -0.73
N ALA A 132 27.09 -3.01 0.44
CA ALA A 132 27.97 -2.63 1.54
C ALA A 132 28.79 -3.82 2.06
N GLU A 133 28.20 -5.03 2.12
CA GLU A 133 28.92 -6.26 2.49
C GLU A 133 29.97 -6.66 1.44
N LEU A 134 29.67 -6.45 0.15
CA LEU A 134 30.59 -6.69 -0.96
C LEU A 134 31.64 -5.57 -1.11
N GLY A 135 31.43 -4.41 -0.49
CA GLY A 135 32.31 -3.24 -0.63
C GLY A 135 32.19 -2.55 -2.00
N ILE A 136 30.99 -2.60 -2.59
CA ILE A 136 30.70 -2.05 -3.92
C ILE A 136 29.83 -0.80 -3.77
N GLU A 137 30.16 0.25 -4.51
CA GLU A 137 29.30 1.43 -4.66
C GLU A 137 28.67 1.40 -6.05
N ARG A 138 27.34 1.27 -6.11
CA ARG A 138 26.59 1.11 -7.37
C ARG A 138 26.72 2.27 -8.36
N ASP A 139 27.10 3.47 -7.89
CA ASP A 139 27.35 4.62 -8.77
C ASP A 139 28.71 4.52 -9.51
N GLU A 140 29.60 3.65 -9.05
CA GLU A 140 30.95 3.46 -9.61
C GLU A 140 31.15 2.07 -10.24
N ALA A 141 30.14 1.20 -10.18
CA ALA A 141 30.22 -0.21 -10.59
C ALA A 141 28.93 -0.69 -11.28
N ASP A 142 29.06 -1.61 -12.23
CA ASP A 142 27.92 -2.23 -12.89
C ASP A 142 27.28 -3.28 -11.96
N VAL A 143 26.28 -2.86 -11.18
CA VAL A 143 25.55 -3.75 -10.25
C VAL A 143 24.28 -4.29 -10.90
N ALA A 144 24.17 -5.62 -10.98
CA ALA A 144 22.96 -6.30 -11.44
C ALA A 144 22.19 -6.90 -10.26
N VAL A 145 20.89 -6.66 -10.20
CA VAL A 145 20.01 -7.22 -9.17
C VAL A 145 19.17 -8.36 -9.73
N VAL A 146 19.03 -9.45 -8.97
CA VAL A 146 18.12 -10.55 -9.26
C VAL A 146 17.09 -10.67 -8.14
N LEU A 147 15.88 -10.18 -8.40
CA LEU A 147 14.75 -10.31 -7.48
C LEU A 147 14.17 -11.73 -7.58
N CYS A 148 14.39 -12.56 -6.57
CA CYS A 148 13.99 -13.96 -6.57
C CYS A 148 12.70 -14.19 -5.77
N ALA A 149 11.60 -14.40 -6.47
CA ALA A 149 10.30 -14.73 -5.89
C ALA A 149 10.07 -16.25 -5.82
N ARG A 150 9.01 -16.68 -5.14
CA ARG A 150 8.64 -18.10 -5.06
C ARG A 150 8.25 -18.70 -6.42
N GLY A 151 7.55 -17.91 -7.23
CA GLY A 151 6.83 -18.35 -8.42
C GLY A 151 5.45 -18.92 -8.10
N SER A 152 4.53 -18.77 -9.06
CA SER A 152 3.13 -19.19 -8.96
C SER A 152 2.70 -19.90 -10.25
N SER A 153 1.67 -20.76 -10.16
CA SER A 153 0.95 -21.24 -11.35
C SER A 153 -0.01 -20.18 -11.90
N ASP A 154 -0.27 -19.13 -11.11
CA ASP A 154 -1.07 -17.98 -11.51
C ASP A 154 -0.17 -16.96 -12.25
N PRO A 155 -0.45 -16.65 -13.53
CA PRO A 155 0.39 -15.75 -14.31
C PRO A 155 0.36 -14.30 -13.82
N ASP A 156 -0.71 -13.84 -13.15
CA ASP A 156 -0.79 -12.45 -12.67
C ASP A 156 0.25 -12.24 -11.56
N ALA A 157 0.34 -13.18 -10.61
CA ALA A 157 1.34 -13.14 -9.54
C ALA A 157 2.78 -13.13 -10.08
N ASN A 158 3.02 -13.84 -11.18
CA ASN A 158 4.34 -13.84 -11.82
C ASN A 158 4.61 -12.50 -12.52
N SER A 159 3.60 -11.93 -13.19
CA SER A 159 3.72 -10.62 -13.83
C SER A 159 3.98 -9.48 -12.84
N ASP A 160 3.40 -9.55 -11.64
CA ASP A 160 3.68 -8.60 -10.56
C ASP A 160 5.14 -8.66 -10.10
N ALA A 161 5.76 -9.84 -10.08
CA ALA A 161 7.19 -9.97 -9.77
C ALA A 161 8.06 -9.25 -10.82
N HIS A 162 7.72 -9.38 -12.11
CA HIS A 162 8.40 -8.65 -13.18
C HIS A 162 8.14 -7.14 -13.10
N LYS A 163 6.91 -6.73 -12.78
CA LYS A 163 6.55 -5.32 -12.56
C LYS A 163 7.37 -4.73 -11.41
N LEU A 164 7.48 -5.45 -10.30
CA LEU A 164 8.24 -5.01 -9.13
C LEU A 164 9.74 -4.90 -9.44
N ALA A 165 10.32 -5.90 -10.12
CA ALA A 165 11.70 -5.82 -10.59
C ALA A 165 11.94 -4.61 -11.51
N ARG A 166 10.99 -4.33 -12.42
CA ARG A 166 11.10 -3.15 -13.28
C ARG A 166 11.04 -1.86 -12.47
N LEU A 167 10.13 -1.74 -11.51
CA LEU A 167 10.04 -0.54 -10.67
C LEU A 167 11.26 -0.34 -9.76
N LEU A 168 11.89 -1.43 -9.31
CA LEU A 168 13.14 -1.36 -8.58
C LEU A 168 14.30 -0.84 -9.45
N TYR A 169 14.30 -1.19 -10.75
CA TYR A 169 15.28 -0.63 -11.69
C TYR A 169 15.08 0.88 -11.93
N GLU A 170 13.84 1.32 -12.07
CA GLU A 170 13.53 2.71 -12.40
C GLU A 170 14.04 3.66 -11.29
N GLY A 171 14.82 4.67 -11.68
CA GLY A 171 15.29 5.71 -10.77
C GLY A 171 16.55 5.40 -9.98
N ARG A 172 17.14 4.21 -10.16
CA ARG A 172 18.29 3.73 -9.36
C ARG A 172 19.47 3.36 -10.26
N ALA A 173 20.68 3.50 -9.74
CA ALA A 173 21.94 3.25 -10.46
C ALA A 173 22.28 1.76 -10.60
N PHE A 174 21.31 0.91 -10.92
CA PHE A 174 21.55 -0.48 -11.26
C PHE A 174 21.82 -0.60 -12.76
N ASP A 175 22.79 -1.44 -13.19
CA ASP A 175 22.91 -1.84 -14.61
C ASP A 175 21.60 -2.51 -15.06
N ARG A 176 21.02 -3.32 -14.16
CA ARG A 176 19.88 -4.18 -14.46
C ARG A 176 19.19 -4.67 -13.20
N VAL A 177 17.89 -4.91 -13.31
CA VAL A 177 17.12 -5.69 -12.34
C VAL A 177 16.31 -6.75 -13.08
N GLU A 178 16.54 -8.03 -12.77
CA GLU A 178 15.83 -9.17 -13.36
C GLU A 178 14.96 -9.85 -12.32
N ALA A 179 13.73 -10.23 -12.70
CA ALA A 179 12.90 -11.11 -11.87
C ALA A 179 13.26 -12.57 -12.16
N SER A 180 13.36 -13.37 -11.11
CA SER A 180 13.57 -14.82 -11.19
C SER A 180 12.71 -15.56 -10.18
N PHE A 181 12.64 -16.87 -10.34
CA PHE A 181 11.83 -17.72 -9.46
C PHE A 181 12.64 -18.90 -8.93
N ILE A 182 12.54 -19.15 -7.63
CA ILE A 182 13.13 -20.35 -7.01
C ILE A 182 12.31 -21.62 -7.33
N GLY A 183 11.04 -21.44 -7.68
CA GLY A 183 10.02 -22.49 -7.75
C GLY A 183 8.97 -22.25 -8.82
N VAL A 184 8.20 -23.30 -9.14
CA VAL A 184 6.91 -23.28 -9.88
C VAL A 184 6.95 -22.82 -11.34
N THR A 185 7.57 -21.69 -11.66
CA THR A 185 7.60 -21.05 -12.97
C THR A 185 9.04 -20.69 -13.38
N GLU A 186 9.19 -20.14 -14.57
CA GLU A 186 10.45 -19.70 -15.19
C GLU A 186 10.46 -18.16 -15.36
N PRO A 187 11.65 -17.52 -15.46
CA PRO A 187 12.99 -18.13 -15.44
C PRO A 187 13.45 -18.54 -14.04
N ARG A 188 14.23 -19.62 -13.94
CA ARG A 188 14.78 -20.07 -12.64
C ARG A 188 15.94 -19.19 -12.18
N LEU A 189 16.18 -19.14 -10.87
CA LEU A 189 17.29 -18.36 -10.29
C LEU A 189 18.63 -18.69 -10.96
N GLU A 190 19.00 -19.97 -11.07
CA GLU A 190 20.27 -20.40 -11.69
C GLU A 190 20.39 -19.94 -13.15
N GLU A 191 19.31 -20.08 -13.94
CA GLU A 191 19.27 -19.67 -15.35
C GLU A 191 19.39 -18.15 -15.51
N THR A 192 18.75 -17.41 -14.61
CA THR A 192 18.78 -15.94 -14.57
C THR A 192 20.18 -15.47 -14.22
N LEU A 193 20.79 -16.01 -13.17
CA LEU A 193 22.16 -15.71 -12.77
C LEU A 193 23.17 -16.02 -13.88
N HIS A 194 23.05 -17.18 -14.53
CA HIS A 194 23.89 -17.53 -15.69
C HIS A 194 23.72 -16.56 -16.86
N THR A 195 22.51 -16.02 -17.07
CA THR A 195 22.24 -15.04 -18.11
C THR A 195 22.82 -13.67 -17.77
N VAL A 196 22.64 -13.23 -16.53
CA VAL A 196 23.20 -11.96 -16.01
C VAL A 196 24.73 -11.95 -16.10
N ALA A 197 25.40 -13.05 -15.74
CA ALA A 197 26.86 -13.18 -15.81
C ALA A 197 27.46 -12.94 -17.20
N LYS A 198 26.69 -13.18 -18.27
CA LYS A 198 27.17 -12.97 -19.66
C LYS A 198 27.44 -11.50 -19.97
N ASN A 199 26.81 -10.58 -19.24
CA ASN A 199 27.04 -9.14 -19.37
C ASN A 199 28.25 -8.67 -18.55
N ARG A 200 28.83 -9.54 -17.71
CA ARG A 200 29.97 -9.26 -16.84
C ARG A 200 29.79 -8.01 -15.96
N PRO A 201 28.72 -7.94 -15.15
CA PRO A 201 28.62 -6.92 -14.12
C PRO A 201 29.77 -7.06 -13.12
N ASP A 202 30.10 -5.99 -12.42
CA ASP A 202 31.07 -6.02 -11.32
C ASP A 202 30.49 -6.79 -10.13
N ALA A 203 29.18 -6.65 -9.87
CA ALA A 203 28.49 -7.37 -8.79
C ALA A 203 27.08 -7.85 -9.15
N VAL A 204 26.66 -8.94 -8.50
CA VAL A 204 25.29 -9.48 -8.56
C VAL A 204 24.67 -9.56 -7.17
N VAL A 205 23.58 -8.82 -6.98
CA VAL A 205 22.81 -8.80 -5.73
C VAL A 205 21.53 -9.62 -5.89
N VAL A 206 21.39 -10.70 -5.12
CA VAL A 206 20.20 -11.55 -5.15
C VAL A 206 19.26 -11.18 -4.01
N LEU A 207 18.04 -10.76 -4.32
CA LEU A 207 17.05 -10.34 -3.32
C LEU A 207 15.95 -11.38 -3.14
N PRO A 208 15.86 -12.06 -1.98
CA PRO A 208 14.75 -12.98 -1.71
C PRO A 208 13.45 -12.21 -1.47
N TYR A 209 12.51 -12.26 -2.41
CA TYR A 209 11.18 -11.67 -2.23
C TYR A 209 10.26 -12.62 -1.43
N MET A 210 10.50 -12.68 -0.12
CA MET A 210 9.82 -13.54 0.85
C MET A 210 9.52 -12.76 2.13
N LEU A 211 8.43 -13.09 2.83
CA LEU A 211 8.09 -12.46 4.12
C LEU A 211 8.99 -12.90 5.29
N GLY A 212 9.66 -14.03 5.18
CA GLY A 212 10.44 -14.54 6.30
C GLY A 212 11.50 -15.55 5.88
N ASP A 213 12.36 -15.87 6.84
CA ASP A 213 13.44 -16.82 6.63
C ASP A 213 12.95 -18.28 6.68
N GLY A 214 13.51 -19.12 5.82
CA GLY A 214 13.09 -20.50 5.67
C GLY A 214 13.83 -21.24 4.57
N VAL A 215 13.30 -22.41 4.21
CA VAL A 215 13.94 -23.32 3.25
C VAL A 215 14.16 -22.66 1.89
N LEU A 216 13.21 -21.84 1.42
CA LEU A 216 13.34 -21.17 0.12
C LEU A 216 14.39 -20.07 0.15
N THR A 217 14.38 -19.22 1.18
CA THR A 217 15.40 -18.17 1.38
C THR A 217 16.80 -18.79 1.51
N GLY A 218 16.93 -19.90 2.25
CA GLY A 218 18.18 -20.67 2.32
C GLY A 218 18.66 -21.14 0.95
N ARG A 219 17.78 -21.74 0.13
CA ARG A 219 18.13 -22.14 -1.25
C ARG A 219 18.54 -20.98 -2.15
N ILE A 220 17.95 -19.79 -1.95
CA ILE A 220 18.33 -18.60 -2.71
C ILE A 220 19.74 -18.16 -2.31
N ARG A 221 20.05 -18.13 -1.01
CA ARG A 221 21.40 -17.83 -0.49
C ARG A 221 22.43 -18.85 -0.97
N ASP A 222 22.11 -20.14 -0.88
CA ASP A 222 22.97 -21.22 -1.38
C ASP A 222 23.23 -21.07 -2.89
N GLY A 223 22.21 -20.72 -3.67
CA GLY A 223 22.33 -20.49 -5.11
C GLY A 223 23.17 -19.27 -5.48
N ALA A 224 23.12 -18.20 -4.68
CA ALA A 224 23.99 -17.03 -4.85
C ALA A 224 25.45 -17.37 -4.50
N ALA A 225 25.69 -18.11 -3.41
CA ALA A 225 27.03 -18.54 -3.03
C ALA A 225 27.65 -19.51 -4.06
N GLU A 226 26.86 -20.46 -4.58
CA GLU A 226 27.33 -21.35 -5.64
C GLU A 226 27.64 -20.59 -6.94
N PHE A 227 26.89 -19.52 -7.23
CA PHE A 227 27.17 -18.64 -8.35
C PHE A 227 28.49 -17.88 -8.15
N ASP A 228 28.70 -17.29 -6.98
CA ASP A 228 29.94 -16.59 -6.61
C ASP A 228 31.18 -17.49 -6.80
N ASP A 229 31.12 -18.72 -6.26
CA ASP A 229 32.16 -19.74 -6.42
C ASP A 229 32.43 -20.10 -7.90
N ARG A 230 31.38 -20.09 -8.73
CA ARG A 230 31.43 -20.53 -10.14
C ARG A 230 31.91 -19.42 -11.07
N TYR A 231 31.64 -18.16 -10.75
CA TYR A 231 31.98 -16.99 -11.57
C TYR A 231 32.87 -16.00 -10.81
N PRO A 232 34.15 -16.34 -10.55
CA PRO A 232 35.05 -15.57 -9.67
C PRO A 232 35.47 -14.19 -10.22
N TYR A 233 34.86 -13.72 -11.30
CA TYR A 233 35.06 -12.40 -11.88
C TYR A 233 33.86 -11.46 -11.63
N VAL A 234 32.84 -11.92 -10.90
CA VAL A 234 31.65 -11.16 -10.48
C VAL A 234 31.45 -11.43 -9.01
N ASP A 235 31.46 -10.40 -8.17
CA ASP A 235 31.15 -10.55 -6.75
C ASP A 235 29.64 -10.78 -6.58
N ALA A 236 29.22 -11.78 -5.80
CA ALA A 236 27.81 -12.05 -5.61
C ALA A 236 27.39 -12.28 -4.16
N GLY A 237 26.24 -11.72 -3.80
CA GLY A 237 25.67 -11.82 -2.46
C GLY A 237 24.15 -11.96 -2.49
N ALA A 238 23.59 -12.49 -1.41
CA ALA A 238 22.14 -12.59 -1.25
C ALA A 238 21.68 -11.80 -0.02
N GLY A 239 20.70 -10.93 -0.22
CA GLY A 239 20.13 -10.10 0.84
C GLY A 239 19.20 -10.87 1.78
N ASP A 240 18.72 -10.15 2.79
CA ASP A 240 17.70 -10.66 3.70
C ASP A 240 16.30 -10.62 3.06
N PRO A 241 15.38 -11.52 3.48
CA PRO A 241 13.98 -11.43 3.13
C PRO A 241 13.35 -10.15 3.70
N LEU A 242 12.15 -9.80 3.26
CA LEU A 242 11.44 -8.59 3.71
C LEU A 242 11.24 -8.55 5.23
N GLY A 243 11.00 -9.71 5.83
CA GLY A 243 10.84 -9.85 7.28
C GLY A 243 9.57 -9.19 7.81
N THR A 244 9.70 -8.50 8.94
CA THR A 244 8.63 -7.73 9.61
C THR A 244 8.99 -6.25 9.62
N ASP A 245 9.56 -5.75 8.53
CA ASP A 245 9.96 -4.35 8.39
C ASP A 245 8.75 -3.40 8.54
N SER A 246 8.96 -2.22 9.14
CA SER A 246 7.87 -1.27 9.40
C SER A 246 7.18 -0.77 8.13
N ARG A 247 7.87 -0.75 6.98
CA ARG A 247 7.26 -0.42 5.68
C ARG A 247 6.16 -1.39 5.29
N LEU A 248 6.17 -2.64 5.78
CA LEU A 248 5.05 -3.56 5.60
C LEU A 248 3.80 -3.07 6.32
N LEU A 249 3.95 -2.40 7.46
CA LEU A 249 2.81 -1.81 8.19
C LEU A 249 2.20 -0.65 7.40
N ASP A 250 3.01 0.14 6.69
CA ASP A 250 2.51 1.21 5.82
C ASP A 250 1.70 0.63 4.66
N VAL A 251 2.20 -0.43 4.00
CA VAL A 251 1.46 -1.13 2.94
C VAL A 251 0.14 -1.69 3.50
N LEU A 252 0.18 -2.37 4.65
CA LEU A 252 -1.02 -2.97 5.26
C LEU A 252 -2.04 -1.90 5.69
N GLY A 253 -1.58 -0.76 6.20
CA GLY A 253 -2.43 0.38 6.54
C GLY A 253 -3.10 0.99 5.32
N ASP A 254 -2.38 1.08 4.20
CA ASP A 254 -2.94 1.53 2.92
C ASP A 254 -4.00 0.55 2.41
N ARG A 255 -3.74 -0.77 2.46
CA ARG A 255 -4.73 -1.81 2.10
C ARG A 255 -5.97 -1.81 2.99
N TRP A 256 -5.80 -1.52 4.28
CA TRP A 256 -6.91 -1.34 5.22
C TRP A 256 -7.77 -0.13 4.82
N GLN A 257 -7.15 1.03 4.58
CA GLN A 257 -7.86 2.26 4.20
C GLN A 257 -8.61 2.09 2.87
N GLU A 258 -7.96 1.54 1.83
CA GLU A 258 -8.57 1.25 0.53
C GLU A 258 -9.85 0.43 0.66
N ALA A 259 -9.79 -0.64 1.45
CA ALA A 259 -10.92 -1.53 1.69
C ALA A 259 -12.09 -0.83 2.40
N ARG A 260 -11.78 0.11 3.30
CA ARG A 260 -12.76 0.83 4.11
C ARG A 260 -13.44 1.99 3.38
N THR A 261 -12.76 2.62 2.42
CA THR A 261 -13.28 3.82 1.73
C THR A 261 -13.90 3.57 0.36
N ASP A 262 -14.08 2.29 -0.03
CA ASP A 262 -14.46 1.84 -1.38
C ASP A 262 -13.62 2.54 -2.47
N SER A 263 -12.42 2.99 -2.11
CA SER A 263 -11.46 3.60 -3.02
C SER A 263 -10.60 2.49 -3.57
N VAL A 264 -10.84 2.13 -4.82
CA VAL A 264 -9.95 1.25 -5.57
C VAL A 264 -8.82 2.12 -6.09
N ASP A 265 -7.67 2.08 -5.40
CA ASP A 265 -6.44 2.64 -5.93
C ASP A 265 -6.01 1.74 -7.11
N MET A 266 -6.12 2.29 -8.33
CA MET A 266 -5.76 1.60 -9.56
C MET A 266 -4.25 1.38 -9.61
N SER A 267 -3.76 0.53 -10.53
CA SER A 267 -2.32 0.46 -10.83
C SER A 267 -1.69 1.83 -11.15
N CYS A 268 -2.51 2.82 -11.54
CA CYS A 268 -2.13 4.22 -11.75
C CYS A 268 -1.91 5.01 -10.46
N ASP A 269 -2.50 4.61 -9.32
CA ASP A 269 -2.29 5.26 -8.02
C ASP A 269 -0.96 4.85 -7.36
N THR A 270 -0.30 3.82 -7.92
CA THR A 270 1.11 3.46 -7.65
C THR A 270 2.07 3.93 -8.76
N CYS A 271 1.60 4.74 -9.70
CA CYS A 271 2.42 5.27 -10.79
C CYS A 271 3.19 6.53 -10.33
N LYS A 272 4.32 6.83 -10.97
CA LYS A 272 5.13 8.04 -10.73
C LYS A 272 4.36 9.37 -10.76
N TYR A 273 3.15 9.40 -11.31
CA TYR A 273 2.29 10.58 -11.29
C TYR A 273 1.50 10.77 -9.99
N LYS A 274 1.50 9.75 -9.12
CA LYS A 274 0.64 9.66 -7.92
C LYS A 274 1.41 9.28 -6.67
N VAL A 275 2.63 8.74 -6.77
CA VAL A 275 3.54 8.44 -5.65
C VAL A 275 4.95 8.89 -6.02
N GLU A 276 5.71 9.36 -5.03
CA GLU A 276 7.11 9.76 -5.24
C GLU A 276 7.94 8.51 -5.53
N LEU A 277 8.59 8.52 -6.70
CA LEU A 277 9.49 7.49 -7.17
C LEU A 277 10.82 8.20 -7.40
N ASP A 278 11.89 7.66 -6.80
CA ASP A 278 13.25 8.19 -6.97
C ASP A 278 13.57 8.39 -8.46
N GLY A 279 14.19 9.52 -8.80
CA GLY A 279 14.51 9.91 -10.18
C GLY A 279 13.32 10.36 -11.04
N TYR A 280 12.11 10.39 -10.49
CA TYR A 280 10.88 10.87 -11.15
C TYR A 280 10.09 11.86 -10.28
N GLU A 281 10.75 12.54 -9.34
CA GLU A 281 10.15 13.44 -8.34
C GLU A 281 9.36 14.59 -9.00
N GLU A 282 9.79 15.03 -10.18
CA GLU A 282 9.12 16.09 -10.96
C GLU A 282 7.77 15.67 -11.57
N ASP A 283 7.49 14.36 -11.66
CA ASP A 283 6.28 13.82 -12.31
C ASP A 283 5.10 13.63 -11.33
N VAL A 284 5.35 13.65 -10.01
CA VAL A 284 4.40 13.25 -8.96
C VAL A 284 3.43 14.36 -8.60
N GLY A 285 2.13 14.05 -8.54
CA GLY A 285 1.13 14.79 -7.75
C GLY A 285 0.85 16.26 -8.11
N GLY A 286 1.62 16.87 -9.00
CA GLY A 286 1.53 18.31 -9.24
C GLY A 286 0.22 18.72 -9.93
N ALA A 287 -0.18 19.98 -9.69
CA ALA A 287 -1.22 20.68 -10.43
C ALA A 287 -1.10 20.50 -11.96
N ARG A 288 0.09 20.21 -12.48
CA ARG A 288 0.39 19.85 -13.88
C ARG A 288 -0.24 18.54 -14.36
N ALA A 289 -0.21 17.46 -13.58
CA ALA A 289 -0.83 16.19 -13.96
C ALA A 289 -2.35 16.31 -13.95
N MET A 290 -2.90 17.02 -12.95
CA MET A 290 -4.32 17.38 -12.86
C MET A 290 -4.74 18.32 -14.00
N LEU A 291 -4.01 19.40 -14.25
CA LEU A 291 -4.22 20.31 -15.39
C LEU A 291 -4.17 19.55 -16.71
N ARG A 292 -3.21 18.64 -16.90
CA ARG A 292 -3.13 17.84 -18.13
C ARG A 292 -4.35 16.93 -18.28
N ALA A 293 -4.84 16.32 -17.20
CA ALA A 293 -6.06 15.53 -17.22
C ALA A 293 -7.31 16.39 -17.52
N LEU A 294 -7.41 17.57 -16.92
CA LEU A 294 -8.49 18.54 -17.16
C LEU A 294 -8.45 19.09 -18.58
N THR A 295 -7.29 19.51 -19.09
CA THR A 295 -7.10 19.97 -20.47
C THR A 295 -7.37 18.84 -21.46
N HIS A 296 -7.03 17.59 -21.12
CA HIS A 296 -7.37 16.43 -21.93
C HIS A 296 -8.90 16.17 -21.96
N GLN A 297 -9.58 16.29 -20.83
CA GLN A 297 -11.05 16.22 -20.76
C GLN A 297 -11.72 17.35 -21.53
N GLU A 298 -11.25 18.59 -21.41
CA GLU A 298 -11.76 19.72 -22.22
C GLU A 298 -11.49 19.51 -23.72
N SER A 299 -10.35 18.92 -24.10
CA SER A 299 -10.09 18.54 -25.50
C SER A 299 -11.01 17.43 -26.03
N HIS A 300 -11.81 16.81 -25.15
CA HIS A 300 -12.79 15.78 -25.47
C HIS A 300 -14.24 16.20 -25.20
N SER A 301 -14.49 17.44 -24.72
CA SER A 301 -15.85 17.96 -24.52
C SER A 301 -16.56 18.25 -25.85
N ASP A 302 -15.82 18.55 -26.92
CA ASP A 302 -16.35 18.70 -28.27
C ASP A 302 -16.33 17.37 -29.04
N ARG A 303 -16.99 16.37 -28.46
CA ARG A 303 -17.48 15.21 -29.21
C ARG A 303 -18.98 15.32 -29.30
N ASP A 304 -19.43 16.21 -30.18
CA ASP A 304 -20.78 16.15 -30.71
C ASP A 304 -21.07 14.71 -31.14
N ASP A 305 -22.06 14.10 -30.48
CA ASP A 305 -22.70 12.82 -30.80
C ASP A 305 -22.26 11.56 -30.00
N VAL A 306 -22.60 11.51 -28.69
CA VAL A 306 -22.82 10.23 -27.97
C VAL A 306 -23.96 10.37 -26.94
N SER A 307 -25.15 9.83 -27.31
CA SER A 307 -26.33 9.46 -26.49
C SER A 307 -26.93 10.48 -25.48
N PRO A 308 -28.25 10.76 -25.51
CA PRO A 308 -28.87 11.83 -24.71
C PRO A 308 -29.07 11.53 -23.21
N GLN A 309 -28.61 10.39 -22.67
CA GLN A 309 -28.57 10.19 -21.22
C GLN A 309 -27.34 9.38 -20.77
N PRO A 310 -26.25 10.06 -20.38
CA PRO A 310 -25.29 9.49 -19.45
C PRO A 310 -25.91 9.51 -18.05
N HIS A 311 -25.85 8.39 -17.33
CA HIS A 311 -26.15 8.37 -15.90
C HIS A 311 -25.08 9.22 -15.19
N ALA A 312 -25.42 10.47 -14.87
CA ALA A 312 -24.61 11.31 -14.01
C ALA A 312 -24.67 10.72 -12.60
N HIS A 313 -23.54 10.23 -12.11
CA HIS A 313 -23.33 10.18 -10.67
C HIS A 313 -23.11 11.62 -10.23
N ASP A 314 -23.89 12.11 -9.27
CA ASP A 314 -23.71 13.45 -8.69
C ASP A 314 -22.28 13.53 -8.15
N ALA A 315 -21.44 14.33 -8.81
CA ALA A 315 -20.10 14.62 -8.32
C ALA A 315 -20.26 15.52 -7.08
N PRO A 316 -19.48 15.28 -6.01
CA PRO A 316 -19.55 16.06 -4.80
C PRO A 316 -19.20 17.52 -5.10
N GLU A 317 -19.89 18.46 -4.44
CA GLU A 317 -19.68 19.90 -4.61
C GLU A 317 -18.20 20.30 -4.39
N LYS A 318 -17.52 19.64 -3.45
CA LYS A 318 -16.10 19.87 -3.16
C LYS A 318 -15.25 18.62 -3.19
N HIS A 319 -13.98 18.79 -3.52
CA HIS A 319 -12.95 17.77 -3.38
C HIS A 319 -11.81 18.28 -2.51
N VAL A 320 -11.53 17.55 -1.42
CA VAL A 320 -10.46 17.86 -0.47
C VAL A 320 -9.35 16.84 -0.64
N ALA A 321 -8.16 17.31 -0.99
CA ALA A 321 -6.95 16.50 -1.15
C ALA A 321 -5.99 16.74 0.02
N VAL A 322 -5.69 15.70 0.79
CA VAL A 322 -4.77 15.78 1.95
C VAL A 322 -3.46 15.12 1.59
N CYS A 323 -2.34 15.85 1.70
CA CYS A 323 -1.02 15.30 1.42
C CYS A 323 -0.63 14.26 2.47
N THR A 324 -0.48 13.00 2.07
CA THR A 324 0.00 11.90 2.93
C THR A 324 1.38 11.40 2.51
N ASN A 325 2.15 12.22 1.78
CA ASN A 325 3.53 11.89 1.42
C ASN A 325 4.48 11.97 2.63
N GLN A 326 5.69 11.40 2.52
CA GLN A 326 6.59 11.14 3.67
C GLN A 326 6.69 12.27 4.70
N THR A 327 6.97 13.52 4.28
CA THR A 327 7.12 14.66 5.21
C THR A 327 5.81 14.98 5.93
N CYS A 328 4.71 15.16 5.19
CA CYS A 328 3.41 15.40 5.80
C CYS A 328 2.94 14.21 6.65
N ALA A 329 3.31 12.98 6.27
CA ALA A 329 3.01 11.79 7.04
C ALA A 329 3.73 11.78 8.39
N ALA A 330 5.00 12.18 8.41
CA ALA A 330 5.78 12.38 9.64
C ALA A 330 5.18 13.50 10.52
N ASP A 331 4.64 14.55 9.90
CA ASP A 331 3.98 15.67 10.59
C ASP A 331 2.52 15.36 11.01
N GLY A 332 2.04 14.13 10.79
CA GLY A 332 0.74 13.67 11.31
C GLY A 332 -0.44 13.81 10.35
N SER A 333 -0.21 14.01 9.05
CA SER A 333 -1.28 14.12 8.05
C SER A 333 -2.23 12.91 7.93
N PRO A 334 -1.87 11.65 8.27
CA PRO A 334 -2.83 10.55 8.30
C PRO A 334 -3.94 10.79 9.33
N ALA A 335 -3.60 11.38 10.48
CA ALA A 335 -4.59 11.72 11.51
C ALA A 335 -5.49 12.89 11.06
N VAL A 336 -4.94 13.86 10.33
CA VAL A 336 -5.68 14.98 9.73
C VAL A 336 -6.66 14.46 8.67
N LEU A 337 -6.20 13.61 7.76
CA LEU A 337 -7.03 12.97 6.73
C LEU A 337 -8.20 12.20 7.36
N GLU A 338 -7.90 11.38 8.36
CA GLU A 338 -8.92 10.60 9.07
C GLU A 338 -9.94 11.52 9.75
N ARG A 339 -9.46 12.57 10.43
CA ARG A 339 -10.35 13.51 11.13
C ARG A 339 -11.23 14.29 10.18
N LEU A 340 -10.70 14.75 9.04
CA LEU A 340 -11.44 15.40 7.97
C LEU A 340 -12.54 14.48 7.44
N ARG A 341 -12.20 13.22 7.11
CA ARG A 341 -13.18 12.22 6.65
C ARG A 341 -14.28 11.97 7.66
N GLN A 342 -13.92 11.82 8.93
CA GLN A 342 -14.88 11.61 10.01
C GLN A 342 -15.80 12.83 10.16
N ALA A 343 -15.24 14.04 10.21
CA ALA A 343 -16.02 15.29 10.33
C ALA A 343 -16.98 15.48 9.15
N ALA A 344 -16.54 15.18 7.92
CA ALA A 344 -17.39 15.27 6.74
C ALA A 344 -18.53 14.24 6.76
N ARG A 345 -18.28 13.01 7.24
CA ARG A 345 -19.33 11.99 7.41
C ARG A 345 -20.34 12.35 8.50
N ASP A 346 -19.89 13.01 9.56
CA ASP A 346 -20.74 13.42 10.69
C ASP A 346 -21.57 14.68 10.39
N SER A 347 -21.32 15.36 9.25
CA SER A 347 -22.04 16.56 8.82
C SER A 347 -23.07 16.24 7.74
N ASP A 348 -24.35 16.49 8.03
CA ASP A 348 -25.43 16.41 7.04
C ASP A 348 -25.37 17.52 5.98
N ALA A 349 -24.50 18.53 6.16
CA ALA A 349 -24.35 19.67 5.27
C ALA A 349 -23.10 19.59 4.38
N CYS A 350 -22.19 18.65 4.63
CA CYS A 350 -20.93 18.55 3.91
C CYS A 350 -21.07 17.71 2.65
N ASP A 351 -21.15 18.35 1.48
CA ASP A 351 -21.03 17.67 0.19
C ASP A 351 -19.58 17.73 -0.34
N ALA A 352 -18.69 16.99 0.31
CA ALA A 352 -17.28 16.96 -0.06
C ALA A 352 -16.71 15.55 -0.09
N ARG A 353 -15.95 15.22 -1.14
CA ARG A 353 -15.12 14.01 -1.17
C ARG A 353 -13.74 14.32 -0.66
N ILE A 354 -13.27 13.53 0.31
CA ILE A 354 -11.97 13.72 0.94
C ILE A 354 -11.06 12.55 0.57
N THR A 355 -9.99 12.85 -0.16
CA THR A 355 -9.03 11.87 -0.66
C THR A 355 -7.63 12.15 -0.11
N ARG A 356 -6.86 11.07 -0.03
CA ARG A 356 -5.41 11.18 0.08
C ARG A 356 -4.87 11.74 -1.22
N SER A 357 -3.80 12.52 -1.10
CA SER A 357 -2.99 12.98 -2.20
C SER A 357 -1.54 12.67 -1.89
N SER A 358 -0.73 12.47 -2.93
CA SER A 358 0.71 12.59 -2.82
C SER A 358 1.13 14.05 -2.63
N CYS A 359 2.44 14.29 -2.74
CA CYS A 359 3.03 15.59 -2.53
C CYS A 359 2.28 16.68 -3.28
N LEU A 360 1.84 17.71 -2.55
CA LEU A 360 1.23 18.92 -3.11
C LEU A 360 2.29 19.97 -3.50
N GLY A 361 3.57 19.60 -3.52
CA GLY A 361 4.71 20.47 -3.88
C GLY A 361 5.08 21.49 -2.80
N ARG A 362 4.66 21.29 -1.56
CA ARG A 362 4.86 22.19 -0.41
C ARG A 362 5.49 21.47 0.79
N CYS A 363 6.59 20.78 0.55
CA CYS A 363 7.32 20.09 1.62
C CYS A 363 7.84 21.11 2.65
N GLY A 364 7.63 20.84 3.94
CA GLY A 364 8.09 21.69 5.05
C GLY A 364 7.00 22.54 5.72
N ASP A 365 5.84 22.70 5.08
CA ASP A 365 4.69 23.45 5.61
C ASP A 365 3.52 22.50 5.98
N GLY A 366 3.80 21.20 6.11
CA GLY A 366 2.79 20.17 6.33
C GLY A 366 2.25 20.13 7.77
N PRO A 367 1.11 19.46 8.00
CA PRO A 367 0.25 18.78 7.02
C PRO A 367 -0.48 19.70 6.03
N MET A 368 -0.44 19.34 4.74
CA MET A 368 -1.07 20.14 3.67
C MET A 368 -2.45 19.60 3.27
N VAL A 369 -3.43 20.49 3.12
CA VAL A 369 -4.80 20.19 2.69
C VAL A 369 -5.23 21.16 1.58
N ALA A 370 -5.63 20.66 0.43
CA ALA A 370 -6.14 21.46 -0.69
C ALA A 370 -7.66 21.25 -0.87
N VAL A 371 -8.41 22.32 -1.07
CA VAL A 371 -9.87 22.30 -1.31
C VAL A 371 -10.17 22.84 -2.69
N TYR A 372 -10.83 22.01 -3.50
CA TYR A 372 -11.32 22.32 -4.84
C TYR A 372 -12.85 22.31 -4.90
N PRO A 373 -13.48 23.12 -5.78
CA PRO A 373 -12.88 24.01 -6.78
C PRO A 373 -12.36 25.35 -6.21
N ASP A 374 -12.53 25.59 -4.91
CA ASP A 374 -12.23 26.87 -4.24
C ASP A 374 -10.78 27.34 -4.36
N GLY A 375 -9.85 26.42 -4.67
CA GLY A 375 -8.44 26.76 -4.88
C GLY A 375 -7.77 27.24 -3.61
N VAL A 376 -8.12 26.64 -2.46
CA VAL A 376 -7.57 27.02 -1.15
C VAL A 376 -6.66 25.91 -0.63
N TRP A 377 -5.45 26.29 -0.22
CA TRP A 377 -4.50 25.42 0.45
C TRP A 377 -4.36 25.83 1.91
N TYR A 378 -4.49 24.85 2.78
CA TYR A 378 -4.18 24.95 4.20
C TYR A 378 -2.86 24.23 4.49
N GLY A 379 -2.02 24.85 5.30
CA GLY A 379 -0.76 24.30 5.79
C GLY A 379 -0.76 24.19 7.32
N ASP A 380 0.19 23.43 7.87
CA ASP A 380 0.35 23.14 9.30
C ASP A 380 -0.98 22.69 9.95
N VAL A 381 -1.78 21.92 9.21
CA VAL A 381 -3.12 21.54 9.64
C VAL A 381 -3.02 20.47 10.72
N ASP A 382 -3.58 20.75 11.89
CA ASP A 382 -3.71 19.76 12.96
C ASP A 382 -5.09 19.10 13.01
N ARG A 383 -5.31 18.23 14.02
CA ARG A 383 -6.57 17.53 14.22
C ARG A 383 -7.74 18.47 14.55
N ALA A 384 -7.53 19.54 15.32
CA ALA A 384 -8.59 20.49 15.65
C ALA A 384 -8.94 21.36 14.44
N ASP A 385 -7.95 21.68 13.62
CA ASP A 385 -8.12 22.45 12.39
C ASP A 385 -8.88 21.68 11.31
N ALA A 386 -8.73 20.36 11.22
CA ALA A 386 -9.56 19.51 10.38
C ALA A 386 -11.07 19.72 10.64
N GLU A 387 -11.50 19.79 11.89
CA GLU A 387 -12.91 20.02 12.25
C GLU A 387 -13.39 21.40 11.82
N ARG A 388 -12.51 22.40 11.92
CA ARG A 388 -12.79 23.78 11.52
C ARG A 388 -12.89 23.90 10.01
N ILE A 389 -12.04 23.21 9.25
CA ILE A 389 -12.11 23.17 7.79
C ILE A 389 -13.46 22.60 7.34
N VAL A 390 -13.93 21.48 7.93
CA VAL A 390 -15.26 20.95 7.59
C VAL A 390 -16.38 21.90 8.00
N SER A 391 -16.45 22.26 9.28
CA SER A 391 -17.58 23.05 9.82
C SER A 391 -17.67 24.50 9.33
N SER A 392 -16.58 25.05 8.82
CA SER A 392 -16.52 26.42 8.28
C SER A 392 -16.47 26.42 6.76
N HIS A 393 -15.48 25.73 6.17
CA HIS A 393 -15.21 25.86 4.74
C HIS A 393 -16.08 24.92 3.92
N LEU A 394 -16.20 23.65 4.31
CA LEU A 394 -16.99 22.68 3.55
C LEU A 394 -18.49 22.85 3.78
N ASP A 395 -18.92 23.10 5.01
CA ASP A 395 -20.35 23.25 5.35
C ASP A 395 -20.94 24.64 5.00
N ARG A 396 -20.11 25.69 4.99
CA ARG A 396 -20.60 27.10 4.98
C ARG A 396 -19.87 28.03 4.03
N ASP A 397 -18.99 27.51 3.18
CA ASP A 397 -18.15 28.30 2.26
C ASP A 397 -17.33 29.40 2.95
N ARG A 398 -16.90 29.19 4.19
CA ARG A 398 -16.07 30.14 4.95
C ARG A 398 -14.67 29.60 5.15
N ILE A 399 -13.72 30.19 4.43
CA ILE A 399 -12.30 29.84 4.50
C ILE A 399 -11.75 30.08 5.92
N VAL A 400 -10.93 29.15 6.41
CA VAL A 400 -10.27 29.26 7.71
C VAL A 400 -8.99 30.10 7.56
N SER A 401 -9.17 31.42 7.47
CA SER A 401 -8.11 32.39 7.09
C SER A 401 -6.76 32.27 7.80
N ASN A 402 -6.71 31.84 9.07
CA ASN A 402 -5.45 31.70 9.81
C ASN A 402 -4.64 30.44 9.45
N LEU A 403 -5.21 29.52 8.67
CA LEU A 403 -4.56 28.29 8.21
C LEU A 403 -4.18 28.36 6.73
N VAL A 404 -4.60 29.41 6.03
CA VAL A 404 -4.41 29.53 4.58
C VAL A 404 -2.94 29.73 4.30
N ASP A 405 -2.33 28.74 3.64
CA ASP A 405 -1.00 28.85 3.06
C ASP A 405 -1.05 29.57 1.71
N GLN A 406 -2.05 29.25 0.88
CA GLN A 406 -2.21 29.85 -0.44
C GLN A 406 -3.67 29.82 -0.92
N THR A 407 -4.02 30.79 -1.75
CA THR A 407 -5.20 30.75 -2.63
C THR A 407 -4.74 30.87 -4.09
N LEU A 408 -5.34 30.10 -5.01
CA LEU A 408 -5.12 30.24 -6.45
C LEU A 408 -5.98 31.34 -7.09
#